data_AF-A0A9E1P8P3-F1
#
_entry.id   AF-A0A9E1P8P3-F1
#
_cell.length_a   1.000
_cell.length_b   1.000
_cell.length_c   1.000
_cell.angle_alpha   90.00
_cell.angle_beta   90.00
_cell.angle_gamma   90.00
#
_symmetry.space_group_name_H-M   'P 1'
#
loop_
_entity.id
_entity.type
_entity.pdbx_description
1 polymer ?
#
loop_
_entity_poly.entity_id
_entity_poly.type
_entity_poly.pdbx_seq_one_letter_code
_entity_poly.pdbx_strand_id
1 'polypeptide(L)'
;MHREGINVNDVQPEDILCDYCGRAAWALGEPCIEGHEGSIVCGMCLSKAFAKLVVEGSGEPVDQVCRMCLETRDQPSWISKIDQEATICLRCIKQSATTLEKSEHWEWSRPTGG
;
A
#
# COMPACT_ATOMS: atom_id res chain seq x y z
N MET A 1 -0.01 -2.43 9.60
CA MET A 1 -1.06 -3.21 10.31
C MET A 1 -0.45 -4.46 10.94
N HIS A 2 -0.92 -4.87 12.13
CA HIS A 2 -0.45 -6.11 12.77
C HIS A 2 -1.55 -7.17 12.86
N ARG A 3 -1.17 -8.44 12.90
CA ARG A 3 -2.09 -9.56 13.16
C ARG A 3 -2.71 -9.45 14.56
N GLU A 4 -3.97 -9.84 14.66
CA GLU A 4 -4.66 -9.95 15.96
C GLU A 4 -3.94 -10.97 16.87
N GLY A 5 -3.73 -10.60 18.13
CA GLY A 5 -3.05 -11.46 19.11
C GLY A 5 -1.51 -11.47 19.02
N ILE A 6 -0.90 -10.54 18.28
CA ILE A 6 0.55 -10.40 18.17
C ILE A 6 1.24 -10.32 19.55
N ASN A 7 2.40 -10.97 19.67
CA ASN A 7 3.31 -10.72 20.78
C ASN A 7 4.18 -9.51 20.45
N VAL A 8 3.88 -8.36 21.04
CA VAL A 8 4.61 -7.10 20.78
C VAL A 8 6.08 -7.13 21.20
N ASN A 9 6.48 -8.09 22.04
CA ASN A 9 7.87 -8.27 22.44
C ASN A 9 8.63 -9.25 21.52
N ASP A 10 7.94 -9.88 20.55
CA ASP A 10 8.50 -10.90 19.65
C ASP A 10 7.75 -10.89 18.30
N VAL A 11 7.80 -9.75 17.61
CA VAL A 11 7.10 -9.55 16.34
C VAL A 11 7.75 -10.42 15.25
N GLN A 12 6.95 -11.32 14.66
CA GLN A 12 7.40 -12.14 13.53
C GLN A 12 7.00 -11.50 12.19
N PRO A 13 7.68 -11.82 11.08
CA PRO A 13 7.30 -11.33 9.75
C PRO A 13 5.82 -11.60 9.39
N GLU A 14 5.25 -12.71 9.87
CA GLU A 14 3.86 -13.12 9.64
C GLU A 14 2.85 -12.21 10.37
N ASP A 15 3.31 -11.48 11.37
CA ASP A 15 2.50 -10.53 12.13
C ASP A 15 2.44 -9.16 11.46
N ILE A 16 3.32 -8.88 10.50
CA ILE A 16 3.37 -7.61 9.75
C ILE A 16 2.50 -7.74 8.50
N LEU A 17 1.35 -7.06 8.51
CA LEU A 17 0.33 -7.18 7.49
C LEU A 17 0.26 -5.93 6.62
N CYS A 18 -0.02 -6.13 5.32
CA CYS A 18 -0.43 -5.07 4.41
C CYS A 18 -1.67 -4.36 4.94
N ASP A 19 -1.59 -3.05 5.14
CA ASP A 19 -2.68 -2.21 5.68
C ASP A 19 -3.94 -2.20 4.81
N TYR A 20 -3.84 -2.66 3.56
CA TYR A 20 -4.94 -2.58 2.59
C TYR A 20 -5.66 -3.91 2.32
N CYS A 21 -5.03 -5.04 2.65
CA CYS A 21 -5.63 -6.36 2.44
C CYS A 21 -5.36 -7.39 3.54
N GLY A 22 -4.57 -7.04 4.55
CA GLY A 22 -4.29 -7.92 5.70
C GLY A 22 -3.37 -9.10 5.38
N ARG A 23 -2.79 -9.18 4.19
CA ARG A 23 -1.82 -10.23 3.85
C ARG A 23 -0.45 -9.91 4.44
N ALA A 24 0.22 -10.93 4.96
CA ALA A 24 1.62 -10.88 5.40
C ALA A 24 2.59 -10.93 4.20
N ALA A 25 2.54 -9.91 3.34
CA ALA A 25 3.29 -9.88 2.07
C ALA A 25 4.80 -10.06 2.29
N TRP A 26 5.35 -9.48 3.36
CA TRP A 26 6.76 -9.65 3.70
C TRP A 26 7.12 -11.12 3.96
N ALA A 27 6.38 -11.80 4.84
CA ALA A 27 6.62 -13.21 5.17
C ALA A 27 6.48 -14.13 3.95
N LEU A 28 5.62 -13.75 3.00
CA LEU A 28 5.39 -14.50 1.77
C LEU A 28 6.45 -14.23 0.68
N GLY A 29 7.40 -13.33 0.92
CA GLY A 29 8.35 -12.89 -0.10
C GLY A 29 7.61 -12.25 -1.28
N GLU A 30 6.57 -11.47 -1.01
CA GLU A 30 5.87 -10.70 -2.03
C GLU A 30 6.42 -9.27 -2.06
N PRO A 31 6.39 -8.59 -3.22
CA PRO A 31 6.77 -7.19 -3.29
C PRO A 31 5.94 -6.35 -2.32
N CYS A 32 6.58 -5.53 -1.51
CA CYS A 32 5.91 -4.60 -0.61
C CYS A 32 6.72 -3.33 -0.41
N ILE A 33 6.04 -2.25 -0.06
CA ILE A 33 6.66 -0.98 0.30
C ILE A 33 6.25 -0.63 1.72
N GLU A 34 7.23 -0.26 2.53
CA GLU A 34 7.05 0.33 3.84
C GLU A 34 6.93 1.86 3.74
N GLY A 35 5.97 2.42 4.46
CA GLY A 35 5.76 3.84 4.65
C GLY A 35 6.06 4.27 6.08
N HIS A 36 5.51 5.43 6.48
CA HIS A 36 5.64 5.90 7.85
C HIS A 36 4.93 4.99 8.86
N GLU A 37 5.46 4.94 10.08
CA GLU A 37 4.89 4.20 11.22
C GLU A 37 4.70 2.70 10.93
N GLY A 38 5.55 2.10 10.09
CA GLY A 38 5.48 0.68 9.74
C GLY A 38 4.27 0.31 8.87
N SER A 39 3.67 1.29 8.18
CA SER A 39 2.59 1.03 7.22
C SER A 39 3.13 0.26 6.01
N ILE A 40 2.38 -0.74 5.54
CA ILE A 40 2.78 -1.60 4.43
C ILE A 40 1.71 -1.57 3.33
N VAL A 41 2.16 -1.38 2.08
CA VAL A 41 1.38 -1.69 0.87
C VAL A 41 2.02 -2.83 0.10
N CYS A 42 1.29 -3.92 -0.13
CA CYS A 42 1.77 -5.02 -0.97
C CYS A 42 1.60 -4.71 -2.46
N GLY A 43 2.39 -5.37 -3.31
CA GLY A 43 2.42 -5.18 -4.76
C GLY A 43 1.05 -5.37 -5.40
N MET A 44 0.24 -6.33 -4.93
CA MET A 44 -1.13 -6.53 -5.42
C MET A 44 -2.05 -5.34 -5.13
N CYS A 45 -1.99 -4.77 -3.92
CA CYS A 45 -2.79 -3.60 -3.58
C CYS A 45 -2.29 -2.36 -4.31
N LEU A 46 -0.97 -2.23 -4.44
CA LEU A 46 -0.37 -1.15 -5.21
C LEU A 46 -0.79 -1.20 -6.68
N SER A 47 -0.81 -2.38 -7.32
CA SER A 47 -1.30 -2.55 -8.69
C SER A 47 -2.77 -2.14 -8.81
N LYS A 48 -3.64 -2.52 -7.87
CA LYS A 48 -5.05 -2.12 -7.88
C LYS A 48 -5.22 -0.61 -7.72
N ALA A 49 -4.51 -0.01 -6.77
CA ALA A 49 -4.56 1.43 -6.52
C ALA A 49 -4.01 2.23 -7.71
N PHE A 50 -2.91 1.75 -8.32
CA PHE A 50 -2.31 2.36 -9.50
C PHE A 50 -3.24 2.28 -10.72
N ALA A 51 -3.82 1.12 -11.00
CA ALA A 51 -4.80 0.97 -12.07
C ALA A 51 -5.98 1.94 -11.86
N LYS A 52 -6.53 2.00 -10.64
CA LYS A 52 -7.69 2.84 -10.34
C LYS A 52 -7.42 4.34 -10.48
N LEU A 53 -6.36 4.85 -9.83
CA LEU A 53 -6.12 6.29 -9.77
C LEU A 53 -5.26 6.84 -10.92
N VAL A 54 -4.33 6.03 -11.44
CA VAL A 54 -3.35 6.50 -12.45
C VAL A 54 -3.81 6.13 -13.86
N VAL A 55 -4.27 4.89 -14.06
CA VAL A 55 -4.65 4.40 -15.40
C VAL A 55 -6.09 4.82 -15.74
N GLU A 56 -7.05 4.50 -14.86
CA GLU A 56 -8.45 4.86 -15.07
C GLU A 56 -8.73 6.35 -14.76
N GLY A 57 -7.84 7.01 -14.03
CA GLY A 57 -8.05 8.39 -13.56
C GLY A 57 -9.28 8.53 -12.66
N SER A 58 -9.68 7.44 -12.01
CA SER A 58 -10.94 7.35 -11.27
C SER A 58 -10.66 7.37 -9.76
N GLY A 59 -11.18 8.37 -9.07
CA GLY A 59 -11.04 8.49 -7.62
C GLY A 59 -11.47 9.86 -7.17
N GLU A 60 -12.03 9.93 -5.97
CA GLU A 60 -12.46 11.18 -5.37
C GLU A 60 -11.39 11.67 -4.37
N PRO A 61 -11.22 12.99 -4.21
CA PRO A 61 -10.52 13.53 -3.06
C PRO A 61 -11.15 13.01 -1.77
N VAL A 62 -10.31 12.67 -0.80
CA VAL A 62 -10.76 12.24 0.53
C VAL A 62 -10.12 13.17 1.56
N ASP A 63 -10.89 13.61 2.54
CA ASP A 63 -10.39 14.37 3.68
C ASP A 63 -9.85 13.41 4.76
N GLN A 64 -8.95 12.52 4.36
CA GLN A 64 -8.33 11.52 5.22
C GLN A 64 -6.81 11.61 5.07
N VAL A 65 -6.11 11.34 6.18
CA VAL A 65 -4.65 11.30 6.21
C VAL A 65 -4.16 10.07 5.45
N CYS A 66 -3.25 10.25 4.50
CA CYS A 66 -2.61 9.15 3.79
C CYS A 66 -1.78 8.31 4.76
N ARG A 67 -2.11 7.03 4.93
CA ARG A 67 -1.42 6.14 5.88
C ARG A 67 0.07 5.96 5.56
N MET A 68 0.45 6.02 4.29
CA MET A 68 1.85 5.85 3.89
C MET A 68 2.75 7.06 4.20
N CYS A 69 2.21 8.29 4.22
CA CYS A 69 3.01 9.51 4.38
C CYS A 69 2.54 10.47 5.46
N LEU A 70 1.43 10.17 6.15
CA LEU A 70 0.85 10.95 7.25
C LEU A 70 0.46 12.39 6.87
N GLU A 71 0.14 12.63 5.59
CA GLU A 71 -0.29 13.94 5.09
C GLU A 71 -1.72 13.84 4.53
N THR A 72 -2.55 14.86 4.80
CA THR A 72 -3.79 15.11 4.06
C THR A 72 -3.46 15.71 2.69
N ARG A 73 -4.20 15.32 1.65
CA ARG A 73 -3.92 15.74 0.27
C ARG A 73 -5.21 16.01 -0.49
N ASP A 74 -5.21 17.06 -1.28
CA ASP A 74 -6.36 17.43 -2.13
C ASP A 74 -6.50 16.52 -3.37
N GLN A 75 -5.52 15.64 -3.63
CA GLN A 75 -5.59 14.69 -4.75
C GLN A 75 -6.42 13.46 -4.37
N PRO A 76 -6.97 12.73 -5.38
CA PRO A 76 -7.60 11.45 -5.15
C PRO A 76 -6.72 10.48 -4.38
N SER A 77 -7.36 9.69 -3.52
CA SER A 77 -6.73 8.60 -2.78
C SER A 77 -7.48 7.28 -3.02
N TRP A 78 -6.78 6.18 -2.75
CA TRP A 78 -7.37 4.86 -2.78
C TRP A 78 -7.57 4.37 -1.35
N ILE A 79 -8.78 3.90 -1.04
CA ILE A 79 -9.17 3.44 0.29
C ILE A 79 -9.11 1.90 0.30
N SER A 80 -8.54 1.35 1.37
CA SER A 80 -8.56 -0.08 1.64
C SER A 80 -9.99 -0.64 1.73
N LYS A 81 -10.15 -1.91 1.38
CA LYS A 81 -11.43 -2.63 1.53
C LYS A 81 -11.68 -3.16 2.93
N ILE A 82 -10.62 -3.30 3.74
CA ILE A 82 -10.69 -3.92 5.07
C ILE A 82 -10.63 -2.90 6.20
N ASP A 83 -10.14 -1.68 5.92
CA ASP A 83 -9.99 -0.60 6.89
C ASP A 83 -10.27 0.75 6.18
N GLN A 84 -11.41 1.38 6.46
CA GLN A 84 -11.81 2.62 5.80
C GLN A 84 -10.97 3.84 6.20
N GLU A 85 -10.09 3.71 7.19
CA GLU A 85 -9.11 4.74 7.57
C GLU A 85 -7.77 4.54 6.86
N ALA A 86 -7.54 3.37 6.24
CA ALA A 86 -6.33 3.09 5.49
C ALA A 86 -6.43 3.65 4.07
N THR A 87 -6.00 4.90 3.90
CA THR A 87 -5.90 5.53 2.57
C THR A 87 -4.47 5.60 2.07
N ILE A 88 -4.30 5.54 0.76
CA ILE A 88 -3.04 5.84 0.07
C ILE A 88 -3.24 6.92 -0.99
N CYS A 89 -2.53 8.04 -0.85
CA CYS A 89 -2.62 9.14 -1.79
C CYS A 89 -1.93 8.82 -3.13
N LEU A 90 -2.35 9.55 -4.18
CA LEU A 90 -1.78 9.44 -5.53
C LEU A 90 -0.25 9.56 -5.56
N ARG A 91 0.36 10.44 -4.75
CA ARG A 91 1.82 10.60 -4.68
C ARG A 91 2.49 9.31 -4.23
N CYS A 92 2.01 8.74 -3.12
CA CYS A 92 2.56 7.51 -2.55
C CYS A 92 2.39 6.34 -3.52
N ILE A 93 1.23 6.20 -4.18
CA ILE A 93 1.03 5.17 -5.22
C ILE A 93 2.10 5.28 -6.31
N LYS A 94 2.34 6.47 -6.87
CA LYS A 94 3.32 6.67 -7.95
C LYS A 94 4.75 6.45 -7.50
N GLN A 95 5.10 6.90 -6.29
CA GLN A 95 6.43 6.71 -5.70
C GLN A 95 6.69 5.23 -5.42
N SER A 96 5.80 4.56 -4.69
CA SER A 96 5.87 3.12 -4.41
C SER A 96 5.96 2.28 -5.69
N ALA A 97 5.18 2.63 -6.72
CA ALA A 97 5.22 1.92 -8.00
C ALA A 97 6.56 2.10 -8.71
N THR A 98 7.17 3.28 -8.61
CA THR A 98 8.50 3.52 -9.17
C THR A 98 9.58 2.76 -8.40
N THR A 99 9.46 2.66 -7.08
CA THR A 99 10.39 1.90 -6.25
C THR A 99 10.33 0.40 -6.58
N LEU A 100 9.13 -0.18 -6.65
CA LEU A 100 8.99 -1.61 -6.97
C LEU A 100 9.42 -1.93 -8.40
N GLU A 101 9.08 -1.10 -9.39
CA GLU A 101 9.47 -1.30 -10.80
C GLU A 101 10.99 -1.28 -11.01
N LYS A 102 11.71 -0.49 -10.20
CA LYS A 102 13.18 -0.39 -10.27
C LYS A 102 13.90 -1.37 -9.36
N SER A 103 13.17 -2.19 -8.60
CA SER A 103 13.77 -3.10 -7.64
C SER A 103 14.44 -4.27 -8.37
N GLU A 104 15.69 -4.56 -8.04
CA GLU A 104 16.38 -5.76 -8.50
C GLU A 104 15.93 -7.02 -7.73
N HIS A 105 15.19 -6.85 -6.63
CA HIS A 105 14.72 -7.94 -5.77
C HIS A 105 13.38 -8.51 -6.21
N TRP A 106 12.60 -7.76 -6.99
CA TRP A 106 11.21 -8.08 -7.28
C TRP A 106 10.89 -7.90 -8.77
N GLU A 107 10.31 -8.92 -9.38
CA GLU A 107 9.71 -8.82 -10.71
C GLU A 107 8.31 -8.20 -10.64
N TRP A 108 8.23 -6.94 -10.22
CA TRP A 108 6.98 -6.18 -10.21
C TRP A 108 6.97 -5.17 -11.36
N SER A 109 5.86 -5.12 -12.11
CA SER A 109 5.65 -4.15 -13.18
C SER A 109 4.37 -3.34 -12.97
N ARG A 110 4.38 -2.08 -13.43
CA ARG A 110 3.20 -1.23 -13.36
C ARG A 110 2.08 -1.80 -14.22
N PRO A 111 0.82 -1.74 -13.76
CA PRO A 111 -0.31 -1.99 -14.64
C PRO A 111 -0.31 -1.01 -15.80
N THR A 112 -0.36 -1.53 -17.02
CA THR A 112 -0.64 -0.76 -18.23
C THR A 112 -2.15 -0.86 -18.52
N GLY A 113 -2.78 0.23 -18.97
CA GLY A 113 -4.17 0.18 -19.43
C GLY A 113 -4.34 -0.86 -20.53
N GLY A 114 -5.38 -1.69 -20.42
CA GLY A 114 -5.79 -2.64 -21.45
C GLY A 114 -6.63 -1.99 -22.54
#